data_AF-W1X4V4-F1
#
_entry.id   AF-W1X4V4-F1
#
_cell.length_a   1.000
_cell.length_b   1.000
_cell.length_c   1.000
_cell.angle_alpha   90.00
_cell.angle_beta   90.00
_cell.angle_gamma   90.00
#
_symmetry.space_group_name_H-M   'P 1'
#
loop_
_entity.id
_entity.type
_entity.pdbx_description
1 polymer ?
#
loop_
_entity_poly.entity_id
_entity_poly.type
_entity_poly.pdbx_seq_one_letter_code
_entity_poly.pdbx_strand_id
1 'polypeptide(L)' 'PQSTVNTVVKEETSATTTADLGPRMQCSVCQWIYDPAKGEPMQDVAPGTPWSEVPDNFLCPECSLGKDVFDELASEAK' A
#
# COMPACT_ATOMS: atom_id res chain seq x y z
N PRO A 1 4.60 -24.92 36.02
CA PRO A 1 5.40 -23.91 35.28
C PRO A 1 5.45 -24.28 33.80
N GLN A 2 5.11 -23.32 32.93
CA GLN A 2 5.28 -23.30 31.46
C GLN A 2 4.30 -24.13 30.61
N SER A 3 3.12 -23.54 30.35
CA SER A 3 2.45 -23.71 29.05
C SER A 3 2.35 -22.34 28.41
N THR A 4 3.38 -22.01 27.64
CA THR A 4 3.49 -20.78 26.86
C THR A 4 2.50 -20.87 25.72
N VAL A 5 1.52 -19.96 25.70
CA VAL A 5 0.58 -19.81 24.59
C VAL A 5 1.33 -19.26 23.38
N ASN A 6 1.58 -20.13 22.40
CA ASN A 6 1.95 -19.74 21.06
C ASN A 6 0.67 -19.30 20.32
N THR A 7 0.49 -18.01 20.11
CA THR A 7 -0.35 -17.52 19.00
C THR A 7 0.20 -16.19 18.50
N VAL A 8 1.37 -16.24 17.90
CA VAL A 8 1.83 -15.16 17.02
C VAL A 8 1.34 -15.50 15.62
N VAL A 9 0.03 -15.31 15.38
CA VAL A 9 -0.45 -15.13 14.01
C VAL A 9 -0.05 -13.73 13.59
N LYS A 10 1.21 -13.57 13.20
CA LYS A 10 1.62 -12.48 12.31
C LYS A 10 1.37 -12.96 10.89
N GLU A 11 0.08 -13.16 10.60
CA GLU A 11 -0.47 -12.87 9.28
C GLU A 11 -0.14 -11.37 9.05
N GLU A 12 0.46 -10.92 7.95
CA GLU A 12 0.19 -11.27 6.57
C GLU A 12 1.49 -11.18 5.73
N THR A 13 2.01 -12.33 5.35
CA THR A 13 2.81 -12.48 4.13
C THR A 13 1.84 -12.38 2.96
N SER A 14 1.69 -11.18 2.39
CA SER A 14 0.99 -10.96 1.13
C SER A 14 1.98 -10.31 0.15
N ALA A 15 2.82 -11.14 -0.46
CA ALA A 15 3.88 -10.70 -1.37
C ALA A 15 4.10 -11.66 -2.55
N THR A 16 3.10 -12.45 -2.94
CA THR A 16 3.33 -13.49 -3.98
C THR A 16 2.45 -13.38 -5.23
N THR A 17 1.71 -12.28 -5.45
CA THR A 17 1.03 -12.03 -6.74
C THR A 17 1.02 -10.55 -7.16
N THR A 18 2.08 -9.79 -6.87
CA THR A 18 2.20 -8.37 -7.25
C THR A 18 3.55 -8.11 -7.91
N ALA A 19 3.89 -8.86 -8.96
CA ALA A 19 5.22 -8.76 -9.58
C ALA A 19 5.34 -7.66 -10.66
N ASP A 20 4.23 -7.10 -11.16
CA ASP A 20 4.29 -6.25 -12.38
C ASP A 20 3.58 -4.88 -12.27
N LEU A 21 3.03 -4.52 -11.10
CA LEU A 21 2.19 -3.32 -10.94
C LEU A 21 2.93 -2.06 -10.46
N GLY A 22 4.26 -2.14 -10.32
CA GLY A 22 5.11 -1.02 -9.91
C GLY A 22 5.29 -0.87 -8.38
N PRO A 23 5.96 0.21 -7.94
CA PRO A 23 6.24 0.45 -6.53
C PRO A 23 4.97 0.79 -5.75
N ARG A 24 4.93 0.38 -4.48
CA ARG A 24 3.92 0.86 -3.53
C ARG A 24 4.26 2.29 -3.14
N MET A 25 3.25 3.09 -2.78
CA MET A 25 3.48 4.46 -2.33
C MET A 25 3.12 4.58 -0.87
N GLN A 26 3.82 5.38 -0.10
CA GLN A 26 3.50 5.65 1.29
C GLN A 26 3.27 7.13 1.49
N CYS A 27 2.15 7.49 2.11
CA CYS A 27 1.90 8.85 2.52
C CYS A 27 2.89 9.24 3.62
N SER A 28 3.68 10.29 3.41
CA SER A 28 4.62 10.82 4.40
C SER A 28 3.95 11.38 5.65
N VAL A 29 2.67 11.75 5.56
CA VAL A 29 1.92 12.42 6.65
C VAL A 29 1.28 11.43 7.61
N CYS A 30 0.60 10.41 7.08
CA CYS A 30 -0.14 9.43 7.89
C CYS A 30 0.42 8.01 7.81
N GLN A 31 1.47 7.78 7.01
CA GLN A 31 2.09 6.47 6.78
C GLN A 31 1.16 5.42 6.14
N TRP A 32 0.06 5.86 5.52
CA TRP A 32 -0.80 4.98 4.74
C TRP A 32 -0.09 4.48 3.48
N ILE A 33 -0.21 3.19 3.18
CA ILE A 33 0.46 2.54 2.05
C ILE A 33 -0.56 2.27 0.94
N TYR A 34 -0.37 2.92 -0.21
CA TYR A 34 -1.03 2.59 -1.46
C TYR A 34 -0.44 1.31 -2.05
N ASP A 35 -1.27 0.27 -2.17
CA ASP A 35 -0.92 -0.97 -2.85
C ASP A 35 -1.56 -0.99 -4.24
N PRO A 36 -0.77 -0.93 -5.34
CA PRO A 36 -1.33 -0.93 -6.68
C PRO A 36 -2.09 -2.23 -7.00
N ALA A 37 -1.81 -3.36 -6.33
CA ALA A 37 -2.61 -4.57 -6.50
C ALA A 37 -4.02 -4.43 -5.94
N LYS A 38 -4.19 -3.65 -4.87
CA LYS A 38 -5.49 -3.38 -4.26
C LYS A 38 -6.18 -2.19 -4.93
N GLY A 39 -5.39 -1.22 -5.41
CA GLY A 39 -5.93 0.05 -5.90
C GLY A 39 -6.69 0.78 -4.80
N GLU A 40 -7.63 1.64 -5.19
CA GLU A 40 -8.56 2.31 -4.29
C GLU A 40 -9.93 2.52 -4.99
N PRO A 41 -10.77 1.47 -5.07
CA PRO A 41 -12.01 1.52 -5.84
C PRO A 41 -13.03 2.52 -5.28
N MET A 42 -12.88 2.98 -4.04
CA MET A 42 -13.71 4.04 -3.47
C MET A 42 -13.44 5.42 -4.10
N GLN A 43 -12.30 5.60 -4.75
CA GLN A 43 -11.88 6.84 -5.42
C GLN A 43 -11.66 6.64 -6.92
N ASP A 44 -12.37 5.67 -7.52
CA ASP A 44 -12.27 5.32 -8.94
C ASP A 44 -10.87 4.84 -9.37
N VAL A 45 -10.09 4.28 -8.43
CA VAL A 45 -8.78 3.67 -8.72
C VAL A 45 -8.94 2.15 -8.70
N ALA A 46 -8.89 1.51 -9.87
CA ALA A 46 -9.08 0.07 -9.96
C ALA A 46 -7.94 -0.72 -9.28
N PRO A 47 -8.19 -1.93 -8.75
CA PRO A 47 -7.12 -2.85 -8.39
C PRO A 47 -6.28 -3.18 -9.62
N GLY A 48 -4.96 -3.16 -9.46
CA GLY A 48 -4.02 -3.26 -10.58
C GLY A 48 -3.60 -1.92 -11.18
N THR A 49 -3.96 -0.79 -10.57
CA THR A 49 -3.58 0.54 -11.11
C THR A 49 -2.23 0.96 -10.54
N PRO A 50 -1.18 1.11 -11.37
CA PRO A 50 0.10 1.66 -10.92
C PRO A 50 -0.07 3.13 -10.51
N TRP A 51 0.80 3.65 -9.62
CA TRP A 51 0.71 5.04 -9.18
C TRP A 51 0.73 6.08 -10.31
N SER A 52 1.41 5.76 -11.41
CA SER A 52 1.47 6.59 -12.61
C SER A 52 0.11 6.75 -13.30
N GLU A 53 -0.81 5.79 -13.13
CA GLU A 53 -2.17 5.85 -13.67
C GLU A 53 -3.19 6.42 -12.66
N VAL A 54 -2.82 6.56 -11.39
CA VAL A 54 -3.68 7.16 -10.37
C VAL A 54 -3.90 8.65 -10.70
N PRO A 55 -5.14 9.15 -10.75
CA PRO A 55 -5.44 10.54 -11.09
C PRO A 55 -4.92 11.52 -10.03
N ASP A 56 -4.55 12.73 -10.42
CA ASP A 56 -4.07 13.78 -9.49
C ASP A 56 -5.13 14.27 -8.49
N ASN A 57 -6.40 13.92 -8.71
CA ASN A 57 -7.49 14.12 -7.75
C ASN A 57 -7.54 13.04 -6.65
N PHE A 58 -6.63 12.06 -6.66
CA PHE A 58 -6.53 11.08 -5.61
C PHE A 58 -6.12 11.75 -4.29
N LEU A 59 -6.89 11.44 -3.25
CA LEU A 59 -6.65 11.93 -1.90
C LEU A 59 -6.44 10.74 -0.99
N CYS A 60 -5.41 10.74 -0.15
CA CYS A 60 -5.19 9.69 0.83
C CYS A 60 -6.46 9.46 1.68
N PRO A 61 -6.97 8.22 1.82
CA PRO A 61 -8.20 7.97 2.57
C PRO A 61 -8.07 8.26 4.07
N GLU A 62 -6.85 8.22 4.61
CA GLU A 62 -6.58 8.50 6.02
C GLU A 62 -6.44 10.01 6.33
N CYS A 63 -5.72 10.76 5.49
CA CYS A 63 -5.40 12.17 5.76
C CYS A 63 -6.00 13.18 4.78
N SER A 64 -6.66 12.70 3.72
CA SER A 64 -7.28 13.52 2.65
C SER A 64 -6.31 14.47 1.93
N LEU A 65 -5.02 14.15 1.92
CA LEU A 65 -4.00 14.90 1.18
C LEU A 65 -3.78 14.30 -0.21
N GLY A 66 -3.35 15.15 -1.16
CA GLY A 66 -3.13 14.77 -2.55
C GLY A 66 -1.96 13.80 -2.74
N LYS A 67 -1.75 13.42 -4.00
CA LYS A 67 -0.61 12.57 -4.42
C LYS A 67 0.76 13.20 -4.15
N ASP A 68 0.83 14.50 -3.91
CA ASP A 68 2.06 15.25 -3.68
C ASP A 68 2.79 14.85 -2.40
N VAL A 69 2.08 14.30 -1.40
CA VAL A 69 2.68 13.86 -0.13
C VAL A 69 3.06 12.38 -0.09
N PHE A 70 2.94 11.68 -1.21
CA PHE A 70 3.26 10.26 -1.28
C PHE A 70 4.68 10.01 -1.80
N ASP A 71 5.42 9.19 -1.06
CA ASP A 71 6.76 8.75 -1.42
C ASP A 71 6.74 7.31 -1.95
N GLU A 72 7.67 6.99 -2.84
CA GLU A 72 7.84 5.63 -3.34
C GLU A 72 8.38 4.73 -2.23
N LEU A 73 7.58 3.74 -1.83
CA LEU A 73 7.96 2.68 -0.92
C LEU A 73 8.61 1.56 -1.73
N ALA A 74 9.71 1.88 -2.41
CA ALA A 74 10.51 0.89 -3.11
C ALA A 74 11.13 -0.07 -2.09
N SER A 75 10.66 -1.30 -2.06
CA SER A 75 11.39 -2.40 -1.43
C SER A 75 12.59 -2.67 -2.32
N GLU A 76 13.72 -2.03 -2.00
CA GLU A 76 15.05 -2.25 -2.56
C GLU A 76 15.25 -3.71 -2.97
N ALA A 77 15.23 -3.96 -4.28
CA ALA A 77 15.86 -5.14 -4.86
C ALA A 77 16.94 -4.62 -5.80
N LYS A 78 18.09 -4.29 -5.21
CA LYS A 78 19.34 -4.19 -5.94
C LYS A 78 20.23 -5.36 -5.57
#